data_AF-A0A2W4JPY0-F1
#
_entry.id   AF-A0A2W4JPY0-F1
#
_cell.length_a   1.000
_cell.length_b   1.000
_cell.length_c   1.000
_cell.angle_alpha   90.00
_cell.angle_beta   90.00
_cell.angle_gamma   90.00
#
_symmetry.space_group_name_H-M   'P 1'
#
loop_
_entity.id
_entity.type
_entity.pdbx_description
1 polymer ?
#
loop_
_entity_poly.entity_id
_entity_poly.type
_entity_poly.pdbx_seq_one_letter_code
_entity_poly.pdbx_strand_id
1 'polypeptide(L)'
;MVAHQEGNAIVVRSVRPAAIIPELLSMLPDIPAGQGAEELMPMAGSSEEPRYGQDDDEFDPMAMARVRPSRASEGSGVLRLFARPRLGFGAINAQVRKSRRGVSRWAQVCRLTWWDFDQENGSGPGRWYTTIDGDPPYLTLHPGDSRRIASYLQRTLAAHLE
;
A
#
# COMPACT_ATOMS: atom_id res chain seq x y z
N MET A 1 -19.65 6.87 -12.79
CA MET A 1 -20.64 6.98 -11.70
C MET A 1 -19.92 6.66 -10.40
N VAL A 2 -20.20 7.40 -9.34
CA VAL A 2 -19.70 7.15 -7.98
C VAL A 2 -20.93 6.97 -7.08
N ALA A 3 -20.90 5.95 -6.23
CA ALA A 3 -21.96 5.67 -5.27
C ALA A 3 -21.36 5.54 -3.88
N HIS A 4 -22.03 6.10 -2.87
CA HIS A 4 -21.65 5.95 -1.47
C HIS A 4 -22.87 5.84 -0.57
N GLN A 5 -22.67 5.25 0.60
CA GLN A 5 -23.71 5.11 1.61
C GLN A 5 -23.60 6.25 2.62
N GLU A 6 -24.70 6.95 2.86
CA GLU A 6 -24.84 8.00 3.87
C GLU A 6 -25.98 7.60 4.82
N GLY A 7 -25.62 7.07 5.99
CA GLY A 7 -26.57 6.44 6.91
C GLY A 7 -27.34 5.30 6.23
N ASN A 8 -28.65 5.50 6.04
CA ASN A 8 -29.55 4.52 5.41
C ASN A 8 -29.80 4.77 3.91
N ALA A 9 -29.16 5.78 3.32
CA ALA A 9 -29.34 6.14 1.91
C ALA A 9 -28.10 5.76 1.09
N ILE A 10 -28.31 5.45 -0.19
CA ILE A 10 -27.23 5.33 -1.18
C ILE A 10 -27.31 6.55 -2.11
N VAL A 11 -26.28 7.36 -2.08
CA VAL A 11 -26.14 8.54 -2.93
C VAL A 11 -25.35 8.17 -4.17
N VAL A 12 -25.96 8.34 -5.34
CA VAL A 12 -25.37 8.01 -6.64
C VAL A 12 -25.17 9.27 -7.45
N ARG A 13 -23.94 9.50 -7.94
CA ARG A 13 -23.56 10.68 -8.71
C ARG A 13 -22.93 10.29 -10.04
N SER A 14 -23.35 10.96 -11.11
CA SER A 14 -22.64 10.89 -12.38
C SER A 14 -21.43 11.81 -12.32
N VAL A 15 -20.25 11.28 -12.61
CA VAL A 15 -18.98 12.02 -12.57
C VAL A 15 -18.18 11.68 -13.82
N ARG A 16 -17.38 12.63 -14.28
CA ARG A 16 -16.42 12.39 -15.37
C ARG A 16 -15.37 11.35 -14.89
N PRO A 17 -14.83 10.50 -15.78
CA PRO A 17 -13.82 9.51 -15.39
C PRO A 17 -12.64 10.09 -14.61
N ALA A 18 -12.13 11.25 -15.03
CA ALA A 18 -11.04 11.96 -14.34
C ALA A 18 -11.38 12.44 -12.91
N ALA A 19 -12.67 12.59 -12.60
CA ALA A 19 -13.15 13.02 -11.29
C ALA A 19 -13.42 11.85 -10.32
N ILE A 20 -13.33 10.59 -10.76
CA ILE A 20 -13.63 9.43 -9.90
C ILE A 20 -12.70 9.37 -8.68
N ILE A 21 -11.39 9.54 -8.87
CA ILE A 21 -10.41 9.45 -7.76
C ILE A 21 -10.60 10.60 -6.75
N PRO A 22 -10.65 11.88 -7.16
CA PRO A 22 -10.93 12.98 -6.24
C PRO A 22 -12.25 12.82 -5.46
N GLU A 23 -13.33 12.41 -6.13
CA GLU A 23 -14.63 12.19 -5.49
C GLU A 23 -14.62 10.99 -4.54
N LEU A 24 -13.80 9.96 -4.82
CA LEU A 24 -13.65 8.83 -3.90
C LEU A 24 -12.91 9.26 -2.62
N LEU A 25 -11.87 10.08 -2.77
CA LEU A 25 -11.02 10.48 -1.65
C LEU A 25 -11.59 11.65 -0.84
N SER A 26 -12.51 12.45 -1.40
CA SER A 26 -13.24 13.49 -0.66
C SER A 26 -14.18 12.90 0.40
N MET A 27 -14.54 11.62 0.29
CA MET A 27 -15.32 10.90 1.30
C MET A 27 -14.48 10.46 2.49
N LEU A 28 -13.15 10.46 2.38
CA LEU A 28 -12.27 10.13 3.49
C LEU A 28 -12.11 11.34 4.41
N PRO A 29 -12.00 11.13 5.74
CA PRO A 29 -11.63 12.20 6.65
C PRO A 29 -10.32 12.86 6.22
N ASP A 30 -10.26 14.19 6.36
CA ASP A 30 -9.05 14.97 6.11
C ASP A 30 -8.05 14.73 7.26
N ILE A 31 -7.16 13.76 7.04
CA ILE A 31 -6.15 13.34 8.00
C ILE A 31 -4.77 13.58 7.37
N PRO A 32 -3.86 14.27 8.09
CA PRO A 32 -2.53 14.54 7.58
C PRO A 32 -1.72 13.24 7.44
N ALA A 33 -0.65 13.31 6.65
CA ALA A 33 0.26 12.18 6.52
C ALA A 33 0.87 11.77 7.88
N GLY A 34 1.06 10.47 8.05
CA GLY A 34 1.77 9.89 9.17
C GLY A 34 3.16 10.49 9.41
N GLN A 35 3.66 10.44 10.65
CA GLN A 35 5.00 10.90 10.98
C GLN A 35 5.97 9.72 10.91
N GLY A 36 6.92 9.77 9.99
CA GLY A 36 7.98 8.77 9.86
C GLY A 36 8.49 8.65 8.43
N ALA A 37 9.37 7.68 8.21
CA ALA A 37 9.88 7.34 6.89
C ALA A 37 9.05 6.21 6.27
N GLU A 38 9.22 6.03 4.96
CA GLU A 38 8.70 4.85 4.27
C GLU A 38 9.42 3.59 4.79
N GLU A 39 8.67 2.53 5.06
CA GLU A 39 9.22 1.24 5.49
C GLU A 39 8.84 0.13 4.51
N LEU A 40 9.82 -0.67 4.11
CA LEU A 40 9.66 -1.80 3.20
C LEU A 40 9.61 -3.11 3.99
N MET A 41 8.64 -3.96 3.70
CA MET A 41 8.46 -5.27 4.33
C MET A 41 8.33 -6.37 3.28
N PRO A 42 9.03 -7.51 3.43
CA PRO A 42 8.76 -8.67 2.59
C PRO A 42 7.35 -9.21 2.88
N MET A 43 6.59 -9.61 1.84
CA MET A 43 5.31 -10.26 2.07
C MET A 43 5.51 -11.69 2.62
N ALA A 44 4.60 -12.15 3.48
CA ALA A 44 4.62 -13.53 3.95
C ALA A 44 4.58 -14.51 2.76
N GLY A 45 5.57 -15.40 2.67
CA GLY A 45 5.77 -16.32 1.54
C GLY A 45 6.77 -15.85 0.48
N SER A 46 7.32 -14.63 0.59
CA SER A 46 8.38 -14.10 -0.28
C SER A 46 9.80 -14.36 0.27
N SER A 47 9.93 -15.19 1.29
CA SER A 47 11.22 -15.68 1.76
C SER A 47 11.83 -16.53 0.65
N GLU A 48 12.62 -15.92 -0.22
CA GLU A 48 13.80 -16.61 -0.72
C GLU A 48 14.55 -17.05 0.54
N GLU A 49 14.46 -18.33 0.86
CA GLU A 49 15.54 -18.95 1.63
C GLU A 49 16.83 -18.54 0.92
N PRO A 50 17.82 -17.98 1.63
CA PRO A 50 19.11 -17.74 1.02
C PRO A 50 19.57 -19.09 0.47
N ARG A 51 19.59 -19.21 -0.86
CA ARG A 51 20.26 -20.33 -1.53
C ARG A 51 21.74 -20.16 -1.20
N TYR A 52 22.15 -20.70 -0.06
CA TYR A 52 23.54 -21.00 0.19
C TYR A 52 23.99 -21.87 -0.97
N GLY A 53 25.03 -21.41 -1.65
CA GLY A 53 25.54 -21.97 -2.88
C GLY A 53 25.58 -23.48 -2.80
N GLN A 54 24.84 -24.11 -3.70
CA GLN A 54 25.13 -25.46 -4.12
C GLN A 54 26.33 -25.35 -5.06
N ASP A 55 27.49 -25.05 -4.49
CA ASP A 55 28.83 -25.25 -5.06
C ASP A 55 29.77 -25.30 -3.85
N ASP A 56 30.35 -26.48 -3.66
CA ASP A 56 31.20 -26.85 -2.54
C ASP A 56 32.44 -25.95 -2.40
N ASP A 57 32.90 -25.80 -1.14
CA ASP A 57 34.29 -25.53 -0.74
C ASP A 57 34.85 -24.10 -0.58
N GLU A 58 34.08 -23.08 -0.18
CA GLU A 58 34.70 -21.92 0.51
C GLU A 58 33.77 -21.21 1.50
N PHE A 59 34.06 -21.33 2.80
CA PHE A 59 33.44 -20.48 3.82
C PHE A 59 34.01 -19.07 3.69
N ASP A 60 33.29 -18.16 3.03
CA ASP A 60 33.62 -16.74 2.97
C ASP A 60 32.92 -15.95 4.10
N PRO A 61 33.62 -15.62 5.21
CA PRO A 61 33.06 -14.81 6.28
C PRO A 61 32.70 -13.38 5.87
N MET A 62 33.26 -12.86 4.76
CA MET A 62 32.90 -11.54 4.22
C MET A 62 31.62 -11.55 3.40
N ALA A 63 31.21 -12.70 2.85
CA ALA A 63 29.90 -12.86 2.22
C ALA A 63 28.77 -12.71 3.26
N MET A 64 28.96 -13.25 4.47
CA MET A 64 28.03 -13.05 5.59
C MET A 64 27.93 -11.59 6.03
N ALA A 65 29.02 -10.82 5.95
CA ALA A 65 29.02 -9.39 6.27
C ALA A 65 28.32 -8.54 5.18
N ARG A 66 28.23 -9.04 3.94
CA ARG A 66 27.54 -8.39 2.81
C ARG A 66 26.06 -8.71 2.74
N VAL A 67 25.60 -9.78 3.39
CA VAL A 67 24.18 -9.94 3.70
C VAL A 67 23.84 -8.80 4.64
N ARG A 68 23.35 -7.69 4.09
CA ARG A 68 22.70 -6.67 4.90
C ARG A 68 21.65 -7.44 5.69
N PRO A 69 21.75 -7.52 7.03
CA PRO A 69 20.61 -8.00 7.78
C PRO A 69 19.45 -7.13 7.32
N SER A 70 18.40 -7.77 6.82
CA SER A 70 17.09 -7.10 6.78
C SER A 70 16.98 -6.40 8.13
N ARG A 71 16.65 -5.10 8.14
CA ARG A 71 16.49 -4.30 9.36
C ARG A 71 15.27 -4.75 10.17
N ALA A 72 15.09 -6.06 10.32
CA ALA A 72 14.21 -6.74 11.24
C ALA A 72 14.90 -7.00 12.60
N SER A 73 16.04 -6.35 12.88
CA SER A 73 16.65 -6.34 14.21
C SER A 73 16.17 -5.12 14.97
N GLU A 74 15.46 -5.37 16.07
CA GLU A 74 15.08 -4.42 17.13
C GLU A 74 13.98 -3.41 16.79
N GLY A 75 12.72 -3.82 16.96
CA GLY A 75 11.59 -2.88 17.16
C GLY A 75 11.30 -1.95 15.99
N SER A 76 11.25 -2.52 14.77
CA SER A 76 10.83 -1.85 13.52
C SER A 76 9.74 -0.82 13.79
N GLY A 77 9.94 0.40 13.26
CA GLY A 77 8.97 1.49 13.39
C GLY A 77 7.57 1.07 12.95
N VAL A 78 7.46 0.13 12.00
CA VAL A 78 6.21 -0.55 11.66
C VAL A 78 5.55 -1.26 12.85
N LEU A 79 6.26 -2.12 13.60
CA LEU A 79 5.66 -2.82 14.75
C LEU A 79 5.16 -1.83 15.80
N ARG A 80 5.90 -0.75 16.02
CA ARG A 80 5.47 0.34 16.92
C ARG A 80 4.24 1.06 16.39
N LEU A 81 4.17 1.30 15.08
CA LEU A 81 3.04 1.95 14.42
C LEU A 81 1.76 1.10 14.52
N PHE A 82 1.85 -0.21 14.27
CA PHE A 82 0.70 -1.12 14.38
C PHE A 82 0.30 -1.43 15.82
N ALA A 83 1.15 -1.14 16.81
CA ALA A 83 0.78 -1.17 18.22
C ALA A 83 -0.04 0.06 18.65
N ARG A 84 -0.11 1.12 17.83
CA ARG A 84 -0.86 2.33 18.15
C ARG A 84 -2.37 2.13 18.00
N PRO A 85 -3.21 2.91 18.72
CA PRO A 85 -4.64 2.91 18.52
C PRO A 85 -5.01 3.22 17.06
N ARG A 86 -5.76 2.31 16.43
CA ARG A 86 -6.27 2.48 15.08
C ARG A 86 -7.57 3.30 15.12
N LEU A 87 -7.55 4.43 14.43
CA LEU A 87 -8.68 5.35 14.33
C LEU A 87 -9.56 5.06 13.11
N GLY A 88 -8.94 4.57 12.03
CA GLY A 88 -9.62 4.31 10.76
C GLY A 88 -8.85 3.30 9.92
N PHE A 89 -9.56 2.62 9.03
CA PHE A 89 -8.94 1.80 8.00
C PHE A 89 -9.85 1.68 6.78
N GLY A 90 -9.27 1.43 5.63
CA GLY A 90 -10.02 1.12 4.42
C GLY A 90 -9.12 0.60 3.32
N ALA A 91 -9.73 0.14 2.25
CA ALA A 91 -9.02 -0.36 1.08
C ALA A 91 -9.61 0.22 -0.20
N ILE A 92 -8.73 0.52 -1.14
CA ILE A 92 -9.05 0.96 -2.49
C ILE A 92 -8.56 -0.13 -3.44
N ASN A 93 -9.51 -0.77 -4.12
CA ASN A 93 -9.23 -1.80 -5.11
C ASN A 93 -9.71 -1.32 -6.48
N ALA A 94 -8.87 -1.49 -7.49
CA ALA A 94 -9.23 -1.20 -8.87
C ALA A 94 -8.97 -2.43 -9.75
N GLN A 95 -9.94 -2.72 -10.60
CA GLN A 95 -9.89 -3.83 -11.54
C GLN A 95 -10.32 -3.33 -12.91
N VAL A 96 -9.65 -3.82 -13.96
CA VAL A 96 -10.02 -3.53 -15.34
C VAL A 96 -10.30 -4.82 -16.08
N ARG A 97 -11.26 -4.76 -17.00
CA ARG A 97 -11.60 -5.89 -17.86
C ARG A 97 -10.60 -5.96 -19.00
N LYS A 98 -9.69 -6.95 -18.96
CA LYS A 98 -8.76 -7.22 -20.06
C LYS A 98 -9.35 -8.32 -20.94
N SER A 99 -9.40 -8.09 -22.25
CA SER A 99 -9.77 -9.11 -23.24
C SER A 99 -8.51 -9.65 -23.90
N ARG A 100 -8.30 -10.97 -23.81
CA ARG A 100 -7.21 -11.64 -24.53
C ARG A 100 -7.75 -12.91 -25.16
N ARG A 101 -7.58 -13.05 -26.47
CA ARG A 101 -8.05 -14.21 -27.26
C ARG A 101 -9.55 -14.51 -27.06
N GLY A 102 -10.39 -13.48 -27.06
CA GLY A 102 -11.85 -13.61 -26.90
C GLY A 102 -12.33 -13.88 -25.48
N VAL A 103 -11.43 -14.10 -24.51
CA VAL A 103 -11.80 -14.29 -23.10
C VAL A 103 -11.60 -12.98 -22.35
N SER A 104 -12.69 -12.45 -21.81
CA SER A 104 -12.66 -11.32 -20.88
C SER A 104 -12.34 -11.81 -19.47
N ARG A 105 -11.32 -11.23 -18.84
CA ARG A 105 -11.03 -11.45 -17.42
C ARG A 105 -10.84 -10.11 -16.71
N TRP A 106 -11.31 -10.06 -15.46
CA TRP A 106 -10.99 -8.96 -14.56
C TRP A 106 -9.54 -9.12 -14.10
N ALA A 107 -8.73 -8.09 -14.31
CA ALA A 107 -7.37 -8.02 -13.82
C ALA A 107 -7.29 -6.92 -12.76
N GLN A 108 -6.76 -7.26 -11.58
CA GLN A 108 -6.47 -6.28 -10.55
C GLN A 108 -5.32 -5.39 -11.01
N VAL A 109 -5.53 -4.07 -10.94
CA VAL A 109 -4.54 -3.07 -11.37
C VAL A 109 -4.06 -2.20 -10.21
N CYS A 110 -4.85 -2.11 -9.14
CA CYS A 110 -4.43 -1.43 -7.92
C CYS A 110 -5.05 -2.12 -6.72
N ARG A 111 -4.24 -2.30 -5.67
CA ARG A 111 -4.67 -2.64 -4.31
C ARG A 111 -3.89 -1.77 -3.35
N LEU A 112 -4.59 -0.81 -2.75
CA LEU A 112 -4.06 0.06 -1.72
C LEU A 112 -4.89 -0.13 -0.47
N THR A 113 -4.23 -0.21 0.67
CA THR A 113 -4.89 -0.17 1.97
C THR A 113 -4.39 1.07 2.70
N TRP A 114 -5.25 1.73 3.45
CA TRP A 114 -4.87 2.87 4.27
C TRP A 114 -5.30 2.64 5.73
N TRP A 115 -4.56 3.28 6.63
CA TRP A 115 -4.75 3.22 8.06
C TRP A 115 -4.57 4.60 8.66
N ASP A 116 -5.46 4.94 9.58
CA ASP A 116 -5.32 6.13 10.41
C ASP A 116 -4.95 5.65 11.82
N PHE A 117 -3.83 6.14 12.33
CA PHE A 117 -3.35 5.86 13.68
C PHE A 117 -3.31 7.15 14.50
N ASP A 118 -3.51 7.04 15.81
CA ASP A 118 -3.15 8.15 16.69
C ASP A 118 -1.63 8.30 16.72
N GLN A 119 -1.14 9.53 16.63
CA GLN A 119 0.28 9.82 16.55
C GLN A 119 0.86 9.97 17.96
N GLU A 120 2.18 9.86 18.07
CA GLU A 120 2.86 10.00 19.36
C GLU A 120 2.65 11.40 19.96
N ASN A 121 2.60 11.42 21.30
CA ASN A 121 2.46 12.63 22.11
C ASN A 121 1.19 13.45 21.86
N GLY A 122 0.11 12.82 21.36
CA GLY A 122 -1.16 13.51 21.12
C GLY A 122 -1.11 14.48 19.94
N SER A 123 -0.22 14.24 18.97
CA SER A 123 -0.11 15.06 17.75
C SER A 123 -1.31 14.91 16.80
N GLY A 124 -2.33 14.16 17.19
CA GLY A 124 -3.54 13.91 16.42
C GLY A 124 -3.43 12.71 15.47
N PRO A 125 -4.42 12.50 14.59
CA PRO A 125 -4.43 11.37 13.66
C PRO A 125 -3.37 11.51 12.56
N GLY A 126 -2.77 10.40 12.15
CA GLY A 126 -1.85 10.31 11.01
C GLY A 126 -2.19 9.16 10.07
N ARG A 127 -2.28 9.45 8.77
CA ARG A 127 -2.62 8.46 7.74
C ARG A 127 -1.39 7.84 7.10
N TRP A 128 -1.46 6.53 6.95
CA TRP A 128 -0.50 5.69 6.24
C TRP A 128 -1.22 4.88 5.17
N TYR A 129 -0.52 4.54 4.08
CA TYR A 129 -1.05 3.63 3.07
C TYR A 129 0.02 2.63 2.63
N THR A 130 -0.41 1.46 2.16
CA THR A 130 0.50 0.43 1.65
C THR A 130 0.37 0.23 0.17
N THR A 131 1.49 0.01 -0.49
CA THR A 131 1.58 -0.50 -1.86
C THR A 131 2.22 -1.87 -1.87
N ILE A 132 2.03 -2.62 -2.95
CA ILE A 132 2.64 -3.93 -3.13
C ILE A 132 3.27 -3.94 -4.51
N ASP A 133 4.58 -4.03 -4.55
CA ASP A 133 5.39 -3.89 -5.75
C ASP A 133 6.57 -4.88 -5.75
N GLY A 134 7.15 -5.13 -6.92
CA GLY A 134 8.32 -6.01 -7.08
C GLY A 134 8.00 -7.49 -7.33
N ASP A 135 9.05 -8.23 -7.67
CA ASP A 135 9.08 -9.69 -7.80
C ASP A 135 10.42 -10.20 -7.22
N PRO A 136 10.46 -10.85 -6.05
CA PRO A 136 9.30 -11.23 -5.23
C PRO A 136 8.59 -10.00 -4.61
N PRO A 137 7.31 -10.13 -4.20
CA PRO A 137 6.52 -8.96 -3.82
C PRO A 137 6.89 -8.42 -2.44
N TYR A 138 7.11 -7.10 -2.38
CA TYR A 138 7.29 -6.34 -1.15
C TYR A 138 6.08 -5.48 -0.87
N LEU A 139 5.75 -5.33 0.40
CA LEU A 139 4.76 -4.38 0.89
C LEU A 139 5.51 -3.15 1.39
N THR A 140 5.22 -1.99 0.81
CA THR A 140 5.79 -0.70 1.25
C THR A 140 4.74 0.07 2.01
N LEU A 141 5.08 0.53 3.22
CA LEU A 141 4.24 1.37 4.05
C LEU A 141 4.69 2.83 3.92
N HIS A 142 3.78 3.69 3.47
CA HIS A 142 4.03 5.09 3.17
C HIS A 142 3.24 6.00 4.10
N PRO A 143 3.85 7.06 4.66
CA PRO A 143 3.08 8.14 5.27
C PRO A 143 2.36 8.93 4.16
N GLY A 144 1.03 8.99 4.20
CA GLY A 144 0.27 9.60 3.12
C GLY A 144 -1.11 10.11 3.46
N ASP A 145 -1.32 11.41 3.23
CA ASP A 145 -2.62 12.04 3.21
C ASP A 145 -3.43 11.65 1.95
N SER A 146 -4.67 12.15 1.87
CA SER A 146 -5.54 11.94 0.71
C SER A 146 -4.92 12.44 -0.61
N ARG A 147 -4.06 13.47 -0.60
CA ARG A 147 -3.44 14.03 -1.81
C ARG A 147 -2.35 13.11 -2.36
N ARG A 148 -1.55 12.50 -1.48
CA ARG A 148 -0.53 11.50 -1.84
C ARG A 148 -1.17 10.22 -2.35
N ILE A 149 -2.23 9.75 -1.69
CA ILE A 149 -3.03 8.60 -2.17
C ILE A 149 -3.62 8.90 -3.54
N ALA A 150 -4.21 10.08 -3.76
CA ALA A 150 -4.74 10.48 -5.07
C ALA A 150 -3.68 10.42 -6.16
N SER A 151 -2.51 11.00 -5.87
CA SER A 151 -1.39 11.06 -6.81
C SER A 151 -0.85 9.68 -7.14
N TYR A 152 -0.78 8.77 -6.16
CA TYR A 152 -0.44 7.36 -6.39
C TYR A 152 -1.47 6.68 -7.29
N LEU A 153 -2.76 6.75 -6.93
CA LEU A 153 -3.84 6.12 -7.71
C LEU A 153 -3.90 6.63 -9.14
N GLN A 154 -3.75 7.95 -9.35
CA GLN A 154 -3.74 8.54 -10.68
C GLN A 154 -2.60 7.98 -11.54
N ARG A 155 -1.39 7.86 -10.99
CA ARG A 155 -0.25 7.28 -11.72
C ARG A 155 -0.46 5.80 -12.02
N THR A 156 -0.92 5.02 -11.05
CA THR A 156 -1.14 3.58 -11.21
C THR A 156 -2.25 3.27 -12.22
N LEU A 157 -3.30 4.10 -12.26
CA LEU A 157 -4.46 3.87 -13.12
C LEU A 157 -4.33 4.54 -14.49
N ALA A 158 -3.47 5.55 -14.67
CA ALA A 158 -3.30 6.26 -15.94
C ALA A 158 -3.05 5.29 -17.12
N ALA A 159 -2.19 4.28 -16.93
CA ALA A 159 -1.87 3.26 -17.94
C ALA A 159 -3.04 2.33 -18.32
N HIS A 160 -4.19 2.47 -17.65
CA HIS A 160 -5.36 1.62 -17.84
C HIS A 160 -6.64 2.39 -18.13
N LEU A 161 -6.56 3.73 -18.23
CA LEU A 161 -7.69 4.61 -18.48
C LEU A 161 -7.68 5.24 -19.90
N GLU A 162 -6.71 4.87 -20.73
CA GLU A 162 -6.66 5.12 -22.18
C GLU A 162 -7.38 4.01 -22.96
#